data_AF-A0A1J3HMH7-F1
#
_entry.id   AF-A0A1J3HMH7-F1
#
_cell.length_a   1.000
_cell.length_b   1.000
_cell.length_c   1.000
_cell.angle_alpha   90.00
_cell.angle_beta   90.00
_cell.angle_gamma   90.00
#
_symmetry.space_group_name_H-M   'P 1'
#
loop_
_entity.id
_entity.type
_entity.pdbx_description
1 polymer ?
#
loop_
_entity_poly.entity_id
_entity_poly.type
_entity_poly.pdbx_seq_one_letter_code
_entity_poly.pdbx_strand_id
1 'polypeptide(L)'
;PVLEDASEFKPVRTCKPQESKLEGLSFNKYSLSSDSTVISVLPGSRLQEVERMLPIFSKAMKLLKDPFPKLLTLIHVASNTQVDRYIGESLHEWPVPAIIVPSGSTQLKYDAFGASQAALCTSGTVAVELQLARLPSLVAYRAHFLTELLIR
;
A
#
# COMPACT_ATOMS: atom_id res chain seq x y z
N PRO A 1 9.54 10.83 -0.98
CA PRO A 1 9.53 11.88 0.05
C PRO A 1 9.58 13.19 -0.69
N VAL A 2 8.66 14.09 -0.40
CA VAL A 2 8.90 15.48 -0.74
C VAL A 2 10.00 15.98 0.22
N LEU A 3 10.79 16.98 -0.16
CA LEU A 3 11.88 17.51 0.65
C LEU A 3 11.45 17.91 2.09
N GLU A 4 10.15 18.11 2.30
CA GLU A 4 9.52 18.40 3.57
C GLU A 4 9.42 17.17 4.52
N ASP A 5 9.47 15.94 4.00
CA ASP A 5 9.33 14.70 4.79
C ASP A 5 10.67 14.19 5.38
N ALA A 6 11.80 14.80 5.02
CA ALA A 6 13.13 14.30 5.37
C ALA A 6 13.47 14.50 6.88
N SER A 7 12.82 15.46 7.53
CA SER A 7 13.03 15.83 8.94
C SER A 7 12.36 14.87 9.92
N GLU A 8 11.36 14.10 9.49
CA GLU A 8 10.62 13.16 10.34
C GLU A 8 11.10 11.70 10.23
N PHE A 9 12.05 11.44 9.33
CA PHE A 9 12.51 10.09 9.03
C PHE A 9 13.38 9.51 10.17
N LYS A 10 12.80 8.65 11.01
CA LYS A 10 13.57 7.78 11.91
C LYS A 10 13.92 6.47 11.19
N PRO A 11 15.21 6.10 11.05
CA PRO A 11 15.60 4.89 10.34
C PRO A 11 15.15 3.64 11.11
N VAL A 12 14.26 2.85 10.50
CA VAL A 12 13.84 1.55 11.03
C VAL A 12 15.05 0.59 11.00
N ARG A 13 15.46 0.15 12.19
CA ARG A 13 16.58 -0.77 12.39
C ARG A 13 16.08 -2.21 12.30
N THR A 14 16.50 -2.90 11.25
CA THR A 14 16.54 -4.37 11.09
C THR A 14 15.23 -5.16 11.17
N CYS A 15 15.10 -6.12 10.24
CA CYS A 15 14.07 -7.15 10.13
C CYS A 15 13.93 -7.98 11.41
N LYS A 16 13.14 -7.48 12.35
CA LYS A 16 12.25 -8.25 13.23
C LYS A 16 10.90 -7.56 13.14
N PRO A 17 9.76 -8.27 13.27
CA PRO A 17 8.49 -7.60 13.50
C PRO A 17 8.62 -6.87 14.83
N GLN A 18 9.06 -5.62 14.80
CA GLN A 18 9.04 -4.79 15.99
C GLN A 18 7.57 -4.47 16.24
N GLU A 19 7.13 -4.72 17.47
CA GLU A 19 5.95 -4.10 18.05
C GLU A 19 6.16 -2.57 18.10
N SER A 20 6.21 -1.90 16.95
CA SER A 20 6.08 -0.47 16.90
C SER A 20 4.62 -0.17 17.21
N LYS A 21 4.39 0.25 18.45
CA LYS A 21 3.11 0.73 18.97
C LYS A 21 2.63 1.86 18.06
N LEU A 22 1.80 1.50 17.10
CA LEU A 22 1.21 2.36 16.10
C LEU A 22 0.05 3.11 16.75
N GLU A 23 0.34 4.26 17.36
CA GLU A 23 -0.64 4.97 18.19
C GLU A 23 -1.81 5.61 17.41
N GLY A 24 -1.79 5.59 16.07
CA GLY A 24 -2.85 6.16 15.22
C GLY A 24 -3.75 5.14 14.50
N LEU A 25 -3.22 3.98 14.12
CA LEU A 25 -4.02 2.86 13.58
C LEU A 25 -4.23 1.91 14.73
N SER A 26 -5.46 1.79 15.23
CA SER A 26 -5.81 0.72 16.17
C SER A 26 -5.75 -0.64 15.47
N PHE A 27 -4.54 -1.15 15.24
CA PHE A 27 -4.22 -2.52 14.84
C PHE A 27 -4.74 -3.54 15.85
N ASN A 28 -5.03 -3.08 17.07
CA ASN A 28 -5.67 -3.86 18.12
C ASN A 28 -7.08 -4.35 17.70
N LYS A 29 -7.76 -3.64 16.79
CA LYS A 29 -9.06 -4.05 16.24
C LYS A 29 -8.93 -5.20 15.21
N TYR A 30 -7.75 -5.37 14.63
CA TYR A 30 -7.46 -6.39 13.62
C TYR A 30 -6.54 -7.51 14.12
N SER A 31 -6.15 -7.45 15.40
CA SER A 31 -5.33 -8.47 16.08
C SER A 31 -4.24 -9.03 15.16
N LEU A 32 -3.37 -8.15 14.64
CA LEU A 32 -2.21 -8.59 13.86
C LEU A 32 -1.36 -9.48 14.77
N SER A 33 -1.55 -10.80 14.68
CA SER A 33 -0.63 -11.74 15.29
C SER A 33 0.75 -11.49 14.66
N SER A 34 1.83 -11.65 15.42
CA SER A 34 3.20 -11.55 14.87
C SER A 34 3.44 -12.45 13.65
N ASP A 35 2.58 -13.45 13.41
CA ASP A 35 2.59 -14.34 12.24
C ASP A 35 1.85 -13.80 10.99
N SER A 36 1.22 -12.63 11.07
CA SER A 36 0.45 -12.10 9.93
C SER A 36 1.39 -11.54 8.85
N THR A 37 1.09 -11.88 7.59
CA THR A 37 1.79 -11.30 6.43
C THR A 37 1.03 -10.06 6.00
N VAL A 38 1.66 -8.92 6.04
CA VAL A 38 1.11 -7.60 5.74
C VAL A 38 1.73 -7.08 4.44
N ILE A 39 0.88 -6.79 3.46
CA ILE A 39 1.30 -6.20 2.18
C ILE A 39 0.69 -4.81 2.04
N SER A 40 1.54 -3.82 1.80
CA SER A 40 1.10 -2.46 1.47
C SER A 40 0.76 -2.34 -0.01
N VAL A 41 -0.37 -1.73 -0.34
CA VAL A 41 -0.83 -1.50 -1.71
C VAL A 41 -1.06 -0.02 -1.91
N LEU A 42 -0.40 0.54 -2.91
CA LEU A 42 -0.46 1.96 -3.27
C LEU A 42 -0.96 2.06 -4.72
N PRO A 43 -2.29 2.09 -4.94
CA PRO A 43 -2.90 2.00 -6.26
C PRO A 43 -2.71 3.26 -7.12
N GLY A 44 -2.32 4.39 -6.52
CA GLY A 44 -1.99 5.63 -7.22
C GLY A 44 -2.78 6.83 -6.70
N SER A 45 -2.49 8.00 -7.25
CA SER A 45 -3.14 9.26 -6.86
C SER A 45 -4.22 9.73 -7.84
N ARG A 46 -4.23 9.17 -9.05
CA ARG A 46 -5.18 9.51 -10.11
C ARG A 46 -6.23 8.42 -10.25
N LEU A 47 -7.50 8.82 -10.35
CA LEU A 47 -8.63 7.90 -10.49
C LEU A 47 -8.42 6.88 -11.61
N GLN A 48 -8.04 7.34 -12.81
CA GLN A 48 -7.82 6.45 -13.96
C GLN A 48 -6.70 5.41 -13.74
N GLU A 49 -5.67 5.74 -12.95
CA GLU A 49 -4.60 4.79 -12.61
C GLU A 49 -5.14 3.75 -11.63
N VAL A 50 -5.88 4.20 -10.61
CA VAL A 50 -6.49 3.36 -9.58
C VAL A 50 -7.53 2.41 -10.19
N GLU A 51 -8.42 2.88 -11.05
CA GLU A 51 -9.43 2.06 -11.73
C GLU A 51 -8.82 0.92 -12.55
N ARG A 52 -7.64 1.14 -13.13
CA ARG A 52 -6.94 0.11 -13.92
C ARG A 52 -6.11 -0.83 -13.06
N MET A 53 -5.46 -0.31 -12.03
CA MET A 53 -4.46 -1.05 -11.26
C MET A 53 -5.05 -1.76 -10.04
N LEU A 54 -6.07 -1.20 -9.39
CA LEU A 54 -6.69 -1.81 -8.21
C LEU A 54 -7.25 -3.21 -8.49
N PRO A 55 -7.93 -3.48 -9.63
CA PRO A 55 -8.35 -4.85 -9.97
C PRO A 55 -7.18 -5.82 -10.22
N ILE A 56 -6.05 -5.32 -10.72
CA ILE A 56 -4.84 -6.13 -10.94
C ILE A 56 -4.23 -6.51 -9.59
N PHE A 57 -4.14 -5.54 -8.67
CA PHE A 57 -3.68 -5.80 -7.32
C PHE A 57 -4.61 -6.72 -6.54
N SER A 58 -5.93 -6.57 -6.69
CA SER A 58 -6.91 -7.51 -6.12
C SER A 58 -6.65 -8.94 -6.60
N LYS A 59 -6.43 -9.15 -7.91
CA LYS A 59 -6.06 -10.46 -8.45
C LYS A 59 -4.75 -10.99 -7.87
N ALA A 60 -3.73 -10.15 -7.71
CA ALA A 60 -2.48 -10.54 -7.08
C ALA A 60 -2.69 -10.97 -5.62
N MET A 61 -3.48 -10.20 -4.84
CA MET A 61 -3.81 -10.56 -3.46
C MET A 61 -4.61 -11.86 -3.37
N LYS A 62 -5.48 -12.13 -4.34
CA LYS A 62 -6.20 -13.40 -4.42
C LYS A 62 -5.26 -14.59 -4.60
N LEU A 63 -4.23 -14.46 -5.45
CA LEU A 63 -3.21 -15.50 -5.65
C LEU A 63 -2.31 -15.69 -4.42
N LEU A 64 -2.04 -14.61 -3.69
CA LEU A 64 -1.22 -14.64 -2.47
C LEU A 64 -1.98 -15.18 -1.26
N LYS A 65 -3.31 -15.21 -1.29
CA LYS A 65 -4.13 -15.72 -0.19
C LYS A 65 -3.86 -17.20 0.14
N ASP A 66 -3.63 -18.03 -0.88
CA ASP A 66 -3.41 -19.47 -0.71
C ASP A 66 -2.08 -19.79 -0.01
N PRO A 67 -0.92 -19.24 -0.42
CA PRO A 67 0.35 -19.46 0.27
C PRO A 67 0.47 -18.71 1.62
N PHE A 68 -0.30 -17.63 1.83
CA PHE A 68 -0.25 -16.81 3.04
C PHE A 68 -1.63 -16.75 3.73
N PRO A 69 -1.98 -17.75 4.57
CA PRO A 69 -3.32 -17.84 5.16
C PRO A 69 -3.67 -16.68 6.12
N LYS A 70 -2.66 -16.00 6.67
CA LYS A 70 -2.81 -14.80 7.53
C LYS A 70 -2.41 -13.52 6.78
N LEU A 71 -2.79 -13.41 5.52
CA LEU A 71 -2.49 -12.25 4.67
C LEU A 71 -3.44 -11.08 4.97
N LEU A 72 -2.88 -9.90 5.16
CA LEU A 72 -3.58 -8.64 5.36
C LEU A 72 -3.06 -7.58 4.39
N THR A 73 -3.95 -6.73 3.89
CA THR A 73 -3.61 -5.62 2.98
C THR A 73 -3.72 -4.28 3.70
N LEU A 74 -2.72 -3.42 3.54
CA LEU A 74 -2.82 -2.00 3.88
C LEU A 74 -2.95 -1.20 2.58
N ILE A 75 -4.10 -0.59 2.34
CA ILE A 75 -4.36 0.17 1.11
C ILE A 75 -4.15 1.67 1.41
N HIS A 76 -3.12 2.24 0.81
CA HIS A 76 -2.77 3.66 0.99
C HIS A 76 -3.53 4.51 0.00
N VAL A 77 -4.39 5.39 0.51
CA VAL A 77 -5.27 6.23 -0.30
C VAL A 77 -4.68 7.62 -0.40
N ALA A 78 -4.45 8.11 -1.62
CA ALA A 78 -3.98 9.47 -1.86
C ALA A 78 -5.02 10.53 -1.49
N SER A 79 -4.59 11.78 -1.32
CA SER A 79 -5.50 12.91 -1.02
C SER A 79 -6.31 13.30 -2.26
N ASN A 80 -7.31 12.48 -2.59
CA ASN A 80 -8.25 12.69 -3.68
C ASN A 80 -9.57 12.00 -3.34
N THR A 81 -10.63 12.78 -3.17
CA THR A 81 -11.96 12.31 -2.78
C THR A 81 -12.56 11.30 -3.77
N GLN A 82 -12.27 11.42 -5.07
CA GLN A 82 -12.77 10.48 -6.07
C GLN A 82 -12.09 9.11 -5.94
N VAL A 83 -10.79 9.11 -5.64
CA VAL A 83 -10.01 7.90 -5.42
C VAL A 83 -10.46 7.21 -4.13
N ASP A 84 -10.64 7.96 -3.05
CA ASP A 84 -11.10 7.42 -1.77
C ASP A 84 -12.46 6.72 -1.89
N ARG A 85 -13.43 7.38 -2.54
CA ARG A 85 -14.74 6.79 -2.82
C ARG A 85 -14.65 5.52 -3.66
N TYR A 86 -13.88 5.55 -4.76
CA TYR A 86 -13.72 4.38 -5.63
C TYR A 86 -13.08 3.19 -4.90
N ILE A 87 -12.06 3.46 -4.09
CA ILE A 87 -11.40 2.44 -3.26
C ILE A 87 -12.41 1.88 -2.26
N GLY A 88 -13.14 2.73 -1.53
CA GLY A 88 -14.16 2.30 -0.57
C GLY A 88 -15.21 1.38 -1.18
N GLU A 89 -15.72 1.70 -2.38
CA GLU A 89 -16.66 0.86 -3.13
C GLU A 89 -16.02 -0.48 -3.57
N SER A 90 -14.77 -0.43 -4.04
CA SER A 90 -14.04 -1.60 -4.53
C SER A 90 -13.60 -2.57 -3.42
N LEU A 91 -13.52 -2.11 -2.16
CA LEU A 91 -13.10 -2.94 -1.04
C LEU A 91 -14.08 -4.08 -0.73
N HIS A 92 -15.36 -3.95 -1.12
CA HIS A 92 -16.36 -5.01 -0.92
C HIS A 92 -15.99 -6.33 -1.63
N GLU A 93 -15.28 -6.23 -2.76
CA GLU A 93 -14.84 -7.40 -3.54
C GLU A 93 -13.39 -7.80 -3.26
N TRP A 94 -12.74 -7.18 -2.27
CA TRP A 94 -11.34 -7.45 -1.97
C TRP A 94 -11.17 -8.86 -1.36
N PRO A 95 -10.20 -9.68 -1.83
CA PRO A 95 -10.15 -11.11 -1.54
C PRO A 95 -9.66 -11.46 -0.13
N VAL A 96 -9.06 -10.50 0.58
CA VAL A 96 -8.40 -10.66 1.89
C VAL A 96 -8.80 -9.50 2.82
N PRO A 97 -8.55 -9.57 4.14
CA PRO A 97 -8.74 -8.41 5.01
C PRO A 97 -7.92 -7.20 4.54
N ALA A 98 -8.57 -6.03 4.45
CA ALA A 98 -7.94 -4.79 4.05
C ALA A 98 -8.20 -3.67 5.06
N ILE A 99 -7.18 -2.86 5.30
CA ILE A 99 -7.25 -1.65 6.13
C ILE A 99 -6.88 -0.47 5.24
N ILE A 100 -7.72 0.57 5.25
CA ILE A 100 -7.44 1.82 4.55
C ILE A 100 -6.50 2.68 5.40
N VAL A 101 -5.40 3.13 4.80
CA VAL A 101 -4.45 4.08 5.37
C VAL A 101 -4.70 5.45 4.70
N PRO A 102 -5.27 6.43 5.42
CA PRO A 102 -5.56 7.75 4.86
C PRO A 102 -4.29 8.57 4.61
N SER A 103 -4.25 9.36 3.52
CA SER A 103 -3.12 10.23 3.17
C SER A 103 -2.80 11.36 4.17
N GLY A 104 -3.73 11.70 5.06
CA GLY A 104 -3.62 12.86 5.97
C GLY A 104 -2.61 12.70 7.11
N SER A 105 -1.99 11.52 7.27
CA SER A 105 -0.99 11.30 8.31
C SER A 105 0.25 10.61 7.73
N THR A 106 1.32 11.40 7.57
CA THR A 106 2.63 10.92 7.10
C THR A 106 3.21 9.86 8.02
N GLN A 107 3.08 10.05 9.34
CA GLN A 107 3.51 9.08 10.34
C GLN A 107 2.82 7.73 10.15
N LEU A 108 1.49 7.74 10.00
CA LEU A 108 0.69 6.54 9.77
C LEU A 108 1.14 5.76 8.52
N LYS A 109 1.45 6.48 7.43
CA LYS A 109 1.94 5.90 6.18
C LYS A 109 3.27 5.18 6.41
N TYR A 110 4.23 5.82 7.07
CA TYR A 110 5.55 5.24 7.31
C TYR A 110 5.51 4.09 8.32
N ASP A 111 4.67 4.18 9.34
CA ASP A 111 4.48 3.09 10.27
C ASP A 111 3.83 1.87 9.59
N ALA A 112 2.87 2.11 8.68
CA ALA A 112 2.29 1.06 7.84
C ALA A 112 3.33 0.41 6.91
N PHE A 113 4.29 1.20 6.38
CA PHE A 113 5.42 0.64 5.65
C PHE A 113 6.32 -0.21 6.55
N GLY A 114 6.60 0.24 7.77
CA GLY A 114 7.38 -0.52 8.76
C GLY A 114 6.72 -1.84 9.19
N ALA A 115 5.38 -1.88 9.20
CA ALA A 115 4.62 -3.09 9.51
C ALA A 115 4.49 -4.07 8.32
N SER A 116 4.81 -3.65 7.10
CA SER A 116 4.63 -4.45 5.88
C SER A 116 5.89 -5.27 5.55
N GLN A 117 5.73 -6.44 4.95
CA GLN A 117 6.85 -7.24 4.43
C GLN A 117 7.15 -6.95 2.95
N ALA A 118 6.14 -6.51 2.19
CA ALA A 118 6.28 -6.08 0.81
C ALA A 118 5.27 -5.00 0.45
N ALA A 119 5.52 -4.30 -0.66
CA ALA A 119 4.61 -3.31 -1.21
C ALA A 119 4.35 -3.48 -2.71
N LEU A 120 3.12 -3.22 -3.15
CA LEU A 120 2.73 -3.07 -4.55
C LEU A 120 2.42 -1.59 -4.81
N CYS A 121 3.04 -0.97 -5.82
CA CYS A 121 2.78 0.43 -6.12
C CYS A 121 2.71 0.72 -7.62
N THR A 122 2.03 1.81 -7.98
CA THR A 122 1.81 2.22 -9.38
C THR A 122 2.64 3.42 -9.83
N SER A 123 3.40 4.04 -8.92
CA SER A 123 4.12 5.28 -9.18
C SER A 123 5.60 5.17 -8.82
N GLY A 124 6.45 5.73 -9.69
CA GLY A 124 7.89 5.81 -9.47
C GLY A 124 8.27 6.68 -8.26
N THR A 125 7.50 7.74 -7.95
CA THR A 125 7.77 8.58 -6.78
C THR A 125 7.54 7.81 -5.48
N VAL A 126 6.48 6.99 -5.45
CA VAL A 126 6.18 6.13 -4.31
C VAL A 126 7.23 5.03 -4.16
N ALA A 127 7.77 4.52 -5.28
CA ALA A 127 8.86 3.54 -5.23
C ALA A 127 10.08 4.07 -4.46
N VAL A 128 10.41 5.36 -4.59
CA VAL A 128 11.50 5.99 -3.83
C VAL A 128 11.18 6.03 -2.33
N GLU A 129 9.94 6.31 -1.94
CA GLU A 129 9.52 6.27 -0.52
C GLU A 129 9.63 4.88 0.09
N LEU A 130 9.19 3.87 -0.67
CA LEU A 130 9.27 2.47 -0.24
C LEU A 130 10.72 2.01 -0.08
N GLN A 131 11.59 2.41 -1.00
CA GLN A 131 13.03 2.12 -0.91
C GLN A 131 13.67 2.78 0.31
N LEU A 132 13.31 4.02 0.62
CA LEU A 132 13.79 4.70 1.83
C LEU A 132 13.30 3.99 3.10
N ALA A 133 12.05 3.54 3.10
CA ALA A 133 11.50 2.71 4.16
C ALA A 133 12.10 1.28 4.20
N ARG A 134 13.02 0.94 3.29
CA ARG A 134 13.64 -0.39 3.14
C ARG A 134 12.61 -1.51 2.95
N LEU A 135 11.48 -1.18 2.34
CA LEU A 135 10.40 -2.11 2.06
C LEU A 135 10.57 -2.69 0.65
N PRO A 136 10.77 -4.01 0.48
CA PRO A 136 10.75 -4.64 -0.83
C PRO A 136 9.48 -4.27 -1.58
N SER A 137 9.62 -3.74 -2.79
CA SER A 137 8.49 -3.20 -3.54
C SER A 137 8.46 -3.66 -4.99
N LEU A 138 7.25 -3.91 -5.49
CA LEU A 138 6.97 -4.18 -6.89
C LEU A 138 6.23 -2.99 -7.49
N VAL A 139 6.86 -2.36 -8.46
CA VAL A 139 6.27 -1.26 -9.22
C VAL A 139 5.60 -1.83 -10.46
N ALA A 140 4.29 -1.65 -10.60
CA ALA A 140 3.53 -2.09 -11.75
C ALA A 140 2.71 -0.93 -12.32
N TYR A 141 2.71 -0.77 -13.63
CA TYR A 141 1.93 0.25 -14.30
C TYR A 141 1.28 -0.32 -15.55
N ARG A 142 0.01 0.04 -15.79
CA ARG A 142 -0.71 -0.28 -17.02
C ARG A 142 -1.01 1.00 -17.77
N ALA A 143 -0.37 1.19 -18.92
CA ALA A 143 -0.61 2.33 -19.80
C ALA A 143 -2.04 2.30 -20.39
N HIS A 144 -2.48 3.45 -20.91
CA HIS A 144 -3.77 3.51 -21.61
C HIS A 144 -3.61 2.85 -22.98
N PHE A 145 -4.64 2.17 -23.46
CA PHE A 145 -4.60 1.44 -24.74
C PHE A 145 -4.14 2.33 -25.92
N LEU A 146 -4.60 3.58 -25.98
CA LEU A 146 -4.16 4.55 -27.00
C LEU A 146 -2.66 4.86 -26.91
N THR A 147 -2.12 4.98 -25.70
CA THR A 147 -0.69 5.20 -25.48
C THR A 147 0.12 3.95 -25.86
N GLU A 148 -0.40 2.76 -25.54
CA GLU A 148 0.22 1.50 -25.90
C GLU A 148 0.24 1.29 -27.43
N LEU A 149 -0.81 1.73 -28.13
CA LEU A 149 -0.89 1.69 -29.60
C LEU A 149 0.06 2.68 -30.28
N LEU A 150 0.28 3.87 -29.71
CA LEU A 150 1.17 4.89 -30.28
C LEU A 150 2.67 4.57 -30.08
N ILE A 151 3.00 3.76 -29.06
CA ILE A 151 4.38 3.37 -28.75
C ILE A 151 4.77 2.07 -29.50
N ARG A 152 3.79 1.32 -30.01
CA ARG A 152 4.00 0.10 -30.80
C ARG A 152 4.35 0.41 -32.24
#